data_AF-A0A8S3C8P2-F1
#
_entry.id   AF-A0A8S3C8P2-F1
#
_cell.length_a   1.000
_cell.length_b   1.000
_cell.length_c   1.000
_cell.angle_alpha   90.00
_cell.angle_beta   90.00
_cell.angle_gamma   90.00
#
_symmetry.space_group_name_H-M   'P 1'
#
loop_
_entity.id
_entity.type
_entity.pdbx_description
1 polymer ?
#
loop_
_entity_poly.entity_id
_entity_poly.type
_entity_poly.pdbx_seq_one_letter_code
_entity_poly.pdbx_strand_id
1 'polypeptide(L)'
;ISNEDIVAVSENCLQLRQLDVLGSRIIREASIECILKRCVHIEFIDISFCSEISNEAISTWIGRYKNCFKRSYQPTTTDDIYSECD
;
A
#
# COMPACT_ATOMS: atom_id res chain seq x y z
N ILE A 1 7.87 -11.41 2.88
CA ILE A 1 6.82 -10.73 3.66
C ILE A 1 5.46 -11.27 3.21
N SER A 2 4.67 -11.81 4.13
CA SER A 2 3.31 -12.31 3.90
C SER A 2 2.25 -11.31 4.39
N ASN A 3 0.97 -11.64 4.20
CA ASN A 3 -0.13 -10.82 4.72
C ASN A 3 -0.15 -10.83 6.26
N GLU A 4 0.15 -11.97 6.86
CA GLU A 4 0.22 -12.16 8.31
C GLU A 4 1.31 -11.28 8.92
N ASP A 5 2.47 -11.17 8.25
CA ASP A 5 3.53 -10.25 8.66
C ASP A 5 3.03 -8.79 8.68
N ILE A 6 2.31 -8.36 7.65
CA ILE A 6 1.76 -6.99 7.57
C ILE A 6 0.71 -6.76 8.66
N VAL A 7 -0.16 -7.74 8.93
CA VAL A 7 -1.14 -7.65 10.01
C VAL A 7 -0.43 -7.51 11.35
N ALA A 8 0.57 -8.33 11.63
CA ALA A 8 1.35 -8.25 12.86
C ALA A 8 2.05 -6.88 13.01
N VAL A 9 2.59 -6.32 11.92
CA VAL A 9 3.13 -4.96 11.91
C VAL A 9 2.04 -3.93 12.24
N SER A 10 0.87 -4.02 11.61
CA SER A 10 -0.26 -3.10 11.90
C SER A 10 -0.72 -3.17 13.35
N GLU A 11 -0.52 -4.32 14.01
CA GLU A 11 -0.88 -4.56 15.40
C GLU A 11 0.10 -3.97 16.40
N ASN A 12 1.39 -4.05 16.10
CA ASN A 12 2.47 -3.75 17.03
C ASN A 12 3.20 -2.43 16.73
N CYS A 13 3.18 -1.96 15.49
CA CYS A 13 3.93 -0.79 15.02
C CYS A 13 3.00 0.40 14.74
N LEU A 14 2.33 0.92 15.77
CA LEU A 14 1.38 2.04 15.63
C LEU A 14 2.03 3.37 15.21
N GLN A 15 3.34 3.50 15.41
CA GLN A 15 4.15 4.67 15.03
C GLN A 15 4.84 4.49 13.67
N LEU A 16 4.42 3.49 12.88
CA LEU A 16 4.98 3.25 11.55
C LEU A 16 4.69 4.45 10.63
N ARG A 17 5.74 4.99 10.01
CA ARG A 17 5.64 6.12 9.06
C ARG A 17 5.86 5.70 7.61
N GLN A 18 6.58 4.60 7.39
CA GLN A 18 6.90 4.11 6.05
C GLN A 18 6.74 2.59 5.98
N LEU A 19 6.11 2.10 4.92
CA LEU A 19 5.99 0.68 4.61
C LEU A 19 6.48 0.44 3.18
N ASP A 20 7.36 -0.53 3.01
CA ASP A 20 7.82 -0.99 1.70
C ASP A 20 7.54 -2.49 1.56
N VAL A 21 6.71 -2.83 0.58
CA VAL A 21 6.35 -4.22 0.23
C VAL A 21 6.60 -4.51 -1.24
N LEU A 22 7.52 -3.77 -1.87
CA LEU A 22 7.84 -3.82 -3.29
C LEU A 22 8.03 -5.25 -3.80
N GLY A 23 7.43 -5.55 -4.96
CA GLY A 23 7.60 -6.82 -5.67
C GLY A 23 6.85 -8.00 -5.06
N SER A 24 6.04 -7.78 -4.04
CA SER A 24 5.34 -8.86 -3.39
C SER A 24 4.08 -9.27 -4.15
N ARG A 25 4.07 -10.52 -4.63
CA ARG A 25 2.97 -11.10 -5.43
C ARG A 25 1.84 -11.70 -4.60
N ILE A 26 1.98 -11.69 -3.27
CA ILE A 26 1.03 -12.34 -2.35
C ILE A 26 0.31 -11.35 -1.44
N ILE A 27 0.76 -10.09 -1.40
CA ILE A 27 0.18 -9.07 -0.52
C ILE A 27 -1.15 -8.62 -1.10
N ARG A 28 -2.19 -8.75 -0.29
CA ARG A 28 -3.57 -8.37 -0.64
C ARG A 28 -3.92 -7.03 -0.04
N GLU A 29 -4.86 -6.35 -0.71
CA GLU A 29 -5.47 -5.09 -0.29
C GLU A 29 -5.89 -5.08 1.19
N ALA A 30 -6.52 -6.17 1.66
CA ALA A 30 -6.98 -6.28 3.04
C ALA A 30 -5.87 -6.08 4.08
N SER A 31 -4.66 -6.58 3.80
CA SER A 31 -3.52 -6.44 4.71
C SER A 31 -2.98 -5.01 4.73
N ILE A 32 -2.97 -4.32 3.58
CA ILE A 32 -2.61 -2.90 3.49
C ILE A 32 -3.65 -2.02 4.17
N GLU A 33 -4.94 -2.36 4.06
CA GLU A 33 -5.99 -1.65 4.79
C GLU A 33 -5.82 -1.74 6.31
N CYS A 34 -5.30 -2.85 6.84
CA CYS A 34 -4.99 -2.94 8.27
C CYS A 34 -3.95 -1.90 8.69
N ILE A 35 -2.91 -1.69 7.88
CA ILE A 35 -1.90 -0.64 8.09
C ILE A 35 -2.56 0.73 8.05
N LEU A 36 -3.32 1.03 6.99
CA LEU A 36 -3.98 2.33 6.82
C LEU A 36 -4.97 2.68 7.94
N LYS A 37 -5.62 1.67 8.54
CA LYS A 37 -6.57 1.86 9.65
C LYS A 37 -5.89 2.01 11.01
N ARG A 38 -4.80 1.28 11.26
CA ARG A 38 -4.17 1.20 12.60
C ARG A 38 -2.95 2.11 12.74
N CYS A 39 -2.13 2.21 11.71
CA CYS A 39 -0.93 3.03 11.68
C CYS A 39 -1.28 4.45 11.22
N VAL A 40 -1.93 5.23 12.09
CA VAL A 40 -2.42 6.59 11.77
C VAL A 40 -1.32 7.61 11.44
N HIS A 41 -0.06 7.26 11.72
CA HIS A 41 1.12 8.06 11.40
C HIS A 41 1.81 7.62 10.09
N ILE A 42 1.21 6.69 9.34
CA ILE A 42 1.75 6.26 8.07
C ILE A 42 1.76 7.45 7.11
N GLU A 43 2.92 7.70 6.53
CA GLU A 43 3.15 8.81 5.60
C GLU A 43 3.43 8.27 4.20
N PHE A 44 4.08 7.11 4.09
CA PHE A 44 4.50 6.55 2.82
C PHE A 44 4.27 5.04 2.74
N ILE A 45 3.73 4.58 1.61
CA ILE A 45 3.58 3.16 1.29
C ILE A 45 4.09 2.91 -0.13
N ASP A 46 5.09 2.04 -0.28
CA ASP A 46 5.52 1.52 -1.58
C ASP A 46 4.92 0.14 -1.84
N ILE A 47 4.05 0.07 -2.84
CA ILE A 47 3.38 -1.14 -3.34
C ILE A 47 3.72 -1.38 -4.82
N SER A 48 4.86 -0.85 -5.27
CA SER A 48 5.40 -1.13 -6.59
C SER A 48 5.48 -2.64 -6.83
N PHE A 49 5.13 -3.07 -8.03
CA PHE A 49 5.22 -4.49 -8.38
C PHE A 49 4.39 -5.46 -7.49
N CYS A 50 3.30 -5.00 -6.86
CA CYS A 50 2.29 -5.83 -6.17
C CYS A 50 1.03 -6.07 -7.04
N SER A 51 0.88 -7.30 -7.56
CA SER A 51 -0.16 -7.66 -8.56
C SER A 51 -1.55 -7.89 -8.01
N GLU A 52 -1.64 -8.13 -6.70
CA GLU A 52 -2.90 -8.39 -6.01
C GLU A 52 -3.51 -7.10 -5.42
N ILE A 53 -3.03 -5.93 -5.87
CA ILE A 53 -3.55 -4.61 -5.48
C ILE A 53 -4.09 -3.92 -6.72
N SER A 54 -5.40 -3.69 -6.73
CA SER A 54 -6.13 -3.05 -7.82
C SER A 54 -5.98 -1.53 -7.82
N ASN A 55 -6.21 -0.95 -8.99
CA ASN A 55 -6.29 0.51 -9.20
C ASN A 55 -7.45 1.13 -8.40
N GLU A 56 -8.57 0.42 -8.29
CA GLU A 56 -9.74 0.85 -7.53
C GLU A 56 -9.44 0.98 -6.02
N ALA A 57 -8.73 0.01 -5.45
CA ALA A 57 -8.31 0.06 -4.05
C ALA A 57 -7.42 1.27 -3.78
N ILE A 58 -6.43 1.54 -4.64
CA ILE A 58 -5.55 2.71 -4.51
C ILE A 58 -6.33 4.01 -4.60
N SER A 59 -7.22 4.14 -5.59
CA SER A 59 -8.08 5.33 -5.74
C SER A 59 -8.92 5.56 -4.49
N THR A 60 -9.50 4.48 -3.94
CA THR A 60 -10.25 4.51 -2.69
C THR A 60 -9.37 4.97 -1.52
N TRP A 61 -8.14 4.48 -1.44
CA TRP A 61 -7.24 4.82 -0.34
C TRP A 61 -6.73 6.25 -0.42
N ILE A 62 -6.40 6.77 -1.61
CA ILE A 62 -5.99 8.17 -1.81
C ILE A 62 -7.14 9.11 -1.42
N GLY A 63 -8.39 8.76 -1.73
CA GLY A 63 -9.56 9.55 -1.33
C GLY A 63 -9.86 9.51 0.17
N ARG A 64 -9.40 8.48 0.88
CA ARG A 64 -9.76 8.22 2.28
C ARG A 64 -8.66 8.54 3.28
N TYR A 65 -7.40 8.38 2.90
CA TYR A 65 -6.27 8.46 3.80
C TYR A 65 -5.24 9.47 3.29
N LYS A 66 -4.65 10.24 4.21
CA LYS A 66 -3.70 11.32 3.90
C LYS A 66 -2.25 10.83 3.78
N ASN A 67 -2.04 9.72 3.10
CA ASN A 67 -0.72 9.09 2.96
C ASN A 67 -0.29 9.04 1.49
N CYS A 68 1.02 9.13 1.29
CA CYS A 68 1.69 9.05 0.01
C CYS A 68 1.80 7.59 -0.43
N PHE A 69 1.30 7.26 -1.61
CA PHE A 69 1.46 5.95 -2.23
C PHE A 69 2.46 6.04 -3.35
N LYS A 70 3.52 5.23 -3.29
CA LYS A 70 4.39 5.00 -4.43
C LYS A 70 4.03 3.68 -5.09
N ARG A 71 3.90 3.74 -6.40
CA ARG A 71 3.67 2.56 -7.24
C ARG A 71 4.36 2.75 -8.58
N SER A 72 5.47 2.07 -8.76
CA SER A 72 6.05 1.86 -10.09
C SER A 72 5.32 0.69 -10.77
N TYR A 73 4.96 0.95 -12.03
CA TYR A 73 3.98 0.20 -12.83
C TYR A 73 4.23 -1.32 -12.88
N GLN A 74 3.14 -2.09 -12.86
CA GLN A 74 3.13 -3.49 -13.30
C GLN A 74 2.48 -3.62 -14.67
N PRO A 75 3.01 -4.46 -15.56
CA PRO A 75 2.47 -4.64 -16.90
C PRO A 75 1.16 -5.43 -16.85
N THR A 76 0.04 -4.75 -16.70
CA THR A 76 -1.28 -5.25 -17.13
C THR A 76 -2.10 -4.11 -17.72
N THR A 77 -2.13 -4.08 -19.05
CA THR A 77 -3.06 -3.38 -19.97
C THR A 77 -3.57 -1.98 -19.56
N THR A 78 -2.98 -0.99 -20.22
CA THR A 78 -3.49 0.35 -20.61
C THR A 78 -4.03 1.27 -19.53
N ASP A 79 -3.29 2.38 -19.38
CA ASP A 79 -3.60 3.64 -18.72
C ASP A 79 -3.78 3.57 -17.21
N ASP A 80 -2.77 4.01 -16.44
CA ASP A 80 -2.99 4.74 -15.18
C ASP A 80 -1.67 5.35 -14.65
N ILE A 81 -1.61 6.69 -14.65
CA ILE A 81 -0.60 7.51 -13.97
C ILE A 81 -1.16 7.80 -12.57
N TYR A 82 -0.55 7.25 -11.53
CA TYR A 82 -0.81 7.69 -10.15
C TYR A 82 0.33 8.60 -9.70
N SER A 83 -0.03 9.66 -9.00
CA SER A 83 0.86 10.77 -8.64
C SER A 83 2.16 10.29 -8.01
N GLU A 84 3.28 10.64 -8.64
CA GLU A 84 4.57 10.72 -7.97
C GLU A 84 4.42 11.71 -6.81
N CYS A 85 4.78 11.25 -5.61
CA CYS A 85 5.01 12.17 -4.51
C CYS A 85 6.41 12.77 -4.78
N ASP A 86 6.44 14.05 -5.14
CA ASP A 86 7.67 14.85 -5.23
C ASP A 86 8.43 14.89 -3.89
#